data_AF-A0A7K1D5E7-F1
#
_entry.id   AF-A0A7K1D5E7-F1
#
_cell.length_a   1.000
_cell.length_b   1.000
_cell.length_c   1.000
_cell.angle_alpha   90.00
_cell.angle_beta   90.00
_cell.angle_gamma   90.00
#
_symmetry.space_group_name_H-M   'P 1'
#
loop_
_entity.id
_entity.type
_entity.pdbx_description
1 polymer ?
#
loop_
_entity_poly.entity_id
_entity_poly.type
_entity_poly.pdbx_seq_one_letter_code
_entity_poly.pdbx_strand_id
1 'polypeptide(L)'
;MIKVGVLGAKGKMGAQTVATINAATDLELVAALDLGDSIESLKTSGAEVVVDFTHPDSVMANLEFAINNGINVVVGTTGFDSARLAKVKELLAKNAKVGALIAPNFGLGAVLMMQFAAQAAKHFESVEIIELHHPNKADAPSGTATRTAELITDARKAAKRPPMPDATTSALPGARGAKVGDVAIHSVRLRGLVAHQEVILGDQGETLSIR
;
A
#
# COMPACT_ATOMS: atom_id res chain seq x y z
N MET A 1 -24.84 3.58 -12.83
CA MET A 1 -23.78 4.22 -12.02
C MET A 1 -23.61 3.40 -10.76
N ILE A 2 -22.38 3.24 -10.28
CA ILE A 2 -22.08 2.56 -9.01
C ILE A 2 -22.24 3.57 -7.87
N LYS A 3 -23.01 3.23 -6.85
CA LYS A 3 -23.21 4.07 -5.67
C LYS A 3 -22.07 3.92 -4.67
N VAL A 4 -21.34 5.02 -4.44
CA VAL A 4 -20.12 5.03 -3.63
C VAL A 4 -20.30 5.87 -2.38
N GLY A 5 -19.96 5.29 -1.23
CA GLY A 5 -19.76 6.00 0.03
C GLY A 5 -18.28 6.31 0.28
N VAL A 6 -17.98 7.40 0.98
CA VAL A 6 -16.63 7.75 1.42
C VAL A 6 -16.60 7.93 2.93
N LEU A 7 -15.69 7.23 3.61
CA LEU A 7 -15.39 7.41 5.03
C LEU A 7 -14.09 8.19 5.21
N GLY A 8 -14.09 9.17 6.11
CA GLY A 8 -12.99 10.13 6.25
C GLY A 8 -13.04 11.24 5.20
N ALA A 9 -14.24 11.60 4.75
CA ALA A 9 -14.48 12.43 3.57
C ALA A 9 -13.88 13.85 3.64
N LYS A 10 -13.69 14.44 4.83
CA LYS A 10 -13.03 15.77 4.96
C LYS A 10 -11.52 15.68 5.21
N GLY A 11 -10.98 14.47 5.35
CA GLY A 11 -9.54 14.23 5.38
C GLY A 11 -8.88 14.50 4.02
N LYS A 12 -7.55 14.64 3.99
CA LYS A 12 -6.80 14.97 2.76
C LYS A 12 -7.10 14.02 1.60
N MET A 13 -7.06 12.70 1.84
CA MET A 13 -7.34 11.69 0.82
C MET A 13 -8.84 11.51 0.57
N GLY A 14 -9.67 11.58 1.60
CA GLY A 14 -11.12 11.50 1.46
C GLY A 14 -11.69 12.63 0.60
N ALA A 15 -11.21 13.86 0.78
CA ALA A 15 -11.64 15.01 -0.02
C ALA A 15 -11.28 14.86 -1.51
N GLN A 16 -10.09 14.33 -1.80
CA GLN A 16 -9.68 14.01 -3.18
C GLN A 16 -10.54 12.87 -3.76
N THR A 17 -10.90 11.88 -2.94
CA THR A 17 -11.77 10.77 -3.37
C THR A 17 -13.18 11.27 -3.70
N VAL A 18 -13.76 12.12 -2.86
CA VAL A 18 -15.05 12.78 -3.10
C VAL A 18 -15.02 13.57 -4.41
N ALA A 19 -13.99 14.39 -4.62
CA ALA A 19 -13.84 15.15 -5.86
C ALA A 19 -13.72 14.25 -7.09
N THR A 20 -12.97 13.15 -6.98
CA THR A 20 -12.78 12.18 -8.06
C THR A 20 -14.07 11.46 -8.41
N ILE A 21 -14.85 11.03 -7.42
CA ILE A 21 -16.15 10.36 -7.63
C ILE A 21 -17.13 11.32 -8.32
N ASN A 22 -17.24 12.57 -7.85
CA ASN A 22 -18.14 13.55 -8.44
C ASN A 22 -17.77 13.93 -9.90
N ALA A 23 -16.51 13.77 -10.28
CA ALA A 23 -16.05 14.02 -11.65
C ALA A 23 -16.23 12.80 -12.58
N ALA A 24 -16.46 11.60 -12.03
CA ALA A 24 -16.64 10.38 -12.80
C ALA A 24 -18.07 10.28 -13.35
N THR A 25 -18.21 9.77 -14.57
CA THR A 25 -19.53 9.66 -15.26
C THR A 25 -20.27 8.37 -14.93
N ASP A 26 -19.58 7.40 -14.33
CA ASP A 26 -20.07 6.06 -14.03
C ASP A 26 -20.24 5.80 -12.52
N LEU A 27 -19.90 6.77 -11.67
CA LEU A 27 -20.02 6.70 -10.22
C LEU A 27 -20.99 7.76 -9.69
N GLU A 28 -21.63 7.46 -8.55
CA GLU A 28 -22.52 8.36 -7.83
C GLU A 28 -22.09 8.44 -6.36
N LEU A 29 -21.78 9.63 -5.86
CA LEU A 29 -21.48 9.83 -4.45
C LEU A 29 -22.78 9.84 -3.64
N VAL A 30 -23.05 8.78 -2.89
CA VAL A 30 -24.30 8.64 -2.11
C VAL A 30 -24.13 8.93 -0.61
N ALA A 31 -22.89 8.87 -0.11
CA ALA A 31 -22.55 9.21 1.26
C ALA A 31 -21.12 9.75 1.37
N ALA A 32 -20.93 10.80 2.15
CA ALA A 32 -19.62 11.35 2.48
C ALA A 32 -19.58 11.62 3.98
N LEU A 33 -18.97 10.70 4.73
CA LEU A 33 -19.01 10.65 6.20
C LEU A 33 -17.64 10.96 6.81
N ASP A 34 -17.66 11.61 7.95
CA ASP A 34 -16.50 11.89 8.78
C ASP A 34 -16.78 11.62 10.26
N LEU A 35 -15.85 11.97 11.14
CA LEU A 35 -15.95 11.78 12.58
C LEU A 35 -17.24 12.41 13.14
N GLY A 36 -18.06 11.58 13.79
CA GLY A 36 -19.33 11.97 14.39
C GLY A 36 -20.56 11.68 13.51
N ASP A 37 -20.37 11.40 12.21
CA ASP A 37 -21.46 11.00 11.33
C ASP A 37 -21.84 9.53 11.54
N SER A 38 -23.13 9.22 11.34
CA SER A 38 -23.62 7.85 11.49
C SER A 38 -23.26 6.98 10.29
N ILE A 39 -22.57 5.86 10.53
CA ILE A 39 -22.21 4.87 9.51
C ILE A 39 -23.42 4.21 8.85
N GLU A 40 -24.58 4.21 9.51
CA GLU A 40 -25.86 3.76 8.95
C GLU A 40 -26.23 4.49 7.66
N SER A 41 -25.71 5.70 7.46
CA SER A 41 -25.92 6.49 6.25
C SER A 41 -25.44 5.76 4.99
N LEU A 42 -24.43 4.88 5.08
CA LEU A 42 -24.00 4.04 3.95
C LEU A 42 -25.13 3.11 3.49
N LYS A 43 -25.89 2.56 4.44
CA LYS A 43 -27.00 1.63 4.17
C LYS A 43 -28.23 2.37 3.68
N THR A 44 -28.62 3.45 4.35
CA THR A 44 -29.84 4.20 4.00
C THR A 44 -29.73 4.91 2.65
N SER A 45 -28.51 5.31 2.26
CA SER A 45 -28.23 5.86 0.93
C SER A 45 -28.08 4.80 -0.17
N GLY A 46 -28.02 3.51 0.21
CA GLY A 46 -27.87 2.39 -0.72
C GLY A 46 -26.49 2.32 -1.37
N ALA A 47 -25.42 2.60 -0.62
CA ALA A 47 -24.05 2.47 -1.10
C ALA A 47 -23.73 1.00 -1.46
N GLU A 48 -23.16 0.79 -2.64
CA GLU A 48 -22.72 -0.52 -3.14
C GLU A 48 -21.24 -0.77 -2.85
N VAL A 49 -20.45 0.31 -2.79
CA VAL A 49 -19.02 0.33 -2.48
C VAL A 49 -18.75 1.46 -1.48
N VAL A 50 -17.84 1.23 -0.54
CA VAL A 50 -17.30 2.27 0.34
C VAL A 50 -15.79 2.39 0.19
N VAL A 51 -15.31 3.62 0.08
CA VAL A 51 -13.88 3.95 0.14
C VAL A 51 -13.53 4.46 1.53
N ASP A 52 -12.61 3.80 2.22
CA ASP A 52 -12.20 4.12 3.59
C ASP A 52 -10.78 4.71 3.63
N PHE A 53 -10.71 5.99 3.98
CA PHE A 53 -9.49 6.74 4.31
C PHE A 53 -9.64 7.38 5.70
N THR A 54 -9.89 6.55 6.71
CA THR A 54 -10.08 6.94 8.11
C THR A 54 -8.79 6.78 8.95
N HIS A 55 -8.94 6.33 10.20
CA HIS A 55 -7.85 6.09 11.14
C HIS A 55 -7.70 4.59 11.43
N PRO A 56 -6.49 4.07 11.69
CA PRO A 56 -6.27 2.66 12.05
C PRO A 56 -7.10 2.14 13.22
N ASP A 57 -7.63 3.02 14.07
CA ASP A 57 -8.48 2.66 15.21
C ASP A 57 -9.96 2.48 14.83
N SER A 58 -10.40 3.10 13.73
CA SER A 58 -11.81 3.07 13.30
C SER A 58 -12.07 2.08 12.16
N VAL A 59 -11.06 1.82 11.32
CA VAL A 59 -11.22 1.07 10.07
C VAL A 59 -11.83 -0.32 10.28
N MET A 60 -11.43 -1.07 11.32
CA MET A 60 -11.94 -2.43 11.51
C MET A 60 -13.45 -2.46 11.80
N ALA A 61 -13.95 -1.50 12.59
CA ALA A 61 -15.38 -1.37 12.87
C ALA A 61 -16.15 -0.97 11.60
N ASN A 62 -15.57 -0.09 10.78
CA ASN A 62 -16.16 0.32 9.50
C ASN A 62 -16.27 -0.85 8.53
N LEU A 63 -15.22 -1.65 8.41
CA LEU A 63 -15.20 -2.84 7.55
C LEU A 63 -16.21 -3.89 8.02
N GLU A 64 -16.29 -4.14 9.32
CA GLU A 64 -17.28 -5.07 9.87
C GLU A 64 -18.70 -4.62 9.55
N PHE A 65 -19.02 -3.33 9.71
CA PHE A 65 -20.33 -2.78 9.34
C PHE A 65 -20.60 -2.93 7.84
N ALA A 66 -19.68 -2.48 6.98
CA ALA A 66 -19.86 -2.49 5.53
C ALA A 66 -20.04 -3.91 5.00
N ILE A 67 -19.15 -4.84 5.40
CA ILE A 67 -19.17 -6.23 4.93
C ILE A 67 -20.45 -6.94 5.39
N ASN A 68 -20.88 -6.77 6.64
CA ASN A 68 -22.11 -7.39 7.15
C ASN A 68 -23.39 -6.82 6.51
N ASN A 69 -23.32 -5.63 5.91
CA ASN A 69 -24.43 -5.04 5.16
C ASN A 69 -24.30 -5.23 3.64
N GLY A 70 -23.37 -6.07 3.17
CA GLY A 70 -23.24 -6.37 1.74
C GLY A 70 -22.54 -5.29 0.91
N ILE A 71 -21.85 -4.35 1.55
CA ILE A 71 -21.18 -3.22 0.89
C ILE A 71 -19.72 -3.59 0.63
N ASN A 72 -19.26 -3.48 -0.62
CA ASN A 72 -17.87 -3.73 -0.99
C ASN A 72 -16.95 -2.67 -0.39
N VAL A 73 -15.72 -3.05 -0.03
CA VAL A 73 -14.79 -2.14 0.67
C VAL A 73 -13.51 -1.92 -0.13
N VAL A 74 -13.13 -0.66 -0.29
CA VAL A 74 -11.84 -0.23 -0.85
C VAL A 74 -11.12 0.59 0.22
N VAL A 75 -10.00 0.09 0.74
CA VAL A 75 -9.39 0.58 1.96
C VAL A 75 -8.00 1.10 1.68
N GLY A 76 -7.79 2.39 1.94
CA GLY A 76 -6.48 3.03 1.94
C GLY A 76 -5.96 3.37 3.33
N THR A 77 -6.78 3.18 4.36
CA THR A 77 -6.32 3.27 5.76
C THR A 77 -5.22 2.24 6.03
N THR A 78 -4.10 2.71 6.57
CA THR A 78 -2.93 1.87 6.89
C THR A 78 -3.08 1.12 8.22
N GLY A 79 -2.07 0.33 8.61
CA GLY A 79 -2.04 -0.36 9.92
C GLY A 79 -2.73 -1.73 9.92
N PHE A 80 -2.79 -2.40 8.76
CA PHE A 80 -3.24 -3.79 8.68
C PHE A 80 -2.07 -4.75 8.96
N ASP A 81 -2.13 -5.43 10.10
CA ASP A 81 -1.26 -6.56 10.41
C ASP A 81 -1.91 -7.90 10.02
N SER A 82 -1.19 -9.00 10.23
CA SER A 82 -1.68 -10.34 9.93
C SER A 82 -2.98 -10.69 10.67
N ALA A 83 -3.18 -10.16 11.88
CA ALA A 83 -4.37 -10.42 12.69
C ALA A 83 -5.60 -9.70 12.12
N ARG A 84 -5.47 -8.42 11.77
CA ARG A 84 -6.52 -7.62 11.11
C ARG A 84 -6.87 -8.23 9.75
N LEU A 85 -5.89 -8.64 8.97
CA LEU A 85 -6.12 -9.32 7.68
C LEU A 85 -6.85 -10.65 7.85
N ALA A 86 -6.48 -11.46 8.86
CA ALA A 86 -7.20 -12.69 9.18
C ALA A 86 -8.67 -12.40 9.54
N LYS A 87 -8.91 -11.36 10.35
CA LYS A 87 -10.27 -10.96 10.73
C LYS A 87 -11.13 -10.54 9.53
N VAL A 88 -10.56 -9.77 8.59
CA VAL A 88 -11.26 -9.41 7.35
C VAL A 88 -11.59 -10.66 6.53
N LYS A 89 -10.67 -11.62 6.41
CA LYS A 89 -10.94 -12.90 5.72
C LYS A 89 -12.10 -13.68 6.37
N GLU A 90 -12.18 -13.72 7.70
CA GLU A 90 -13.30 -14.34 8.41
C GLU A 90 -14.65 -13.65 8.10
N LEU A 91 -14.68 -12.32 8.05
CA LEU A 91 -15.88 -11.56 7.72
C LEU A 91 -16.34 -11.84 6.29
N LEU A 92 -15.40 -11.88 5.33
CA LEU A 92 -15.68 -12.16 3.92
C LEU A 92 -16.17 -13.61 3.71
N ALA A 93 -15.63 -14.57 4.46
CA ALA A 93 -16.08 -15.96 4.39
C ALA A 93 -17.58 -16.13 4.75
N LYS A 94 -18.10 -15.27 5.62
CA LYS A 94 -19.53 -15.21 5.98
C LYS A 94 -20.38 -14.40 5.00
N ASN A 95 -19.74 -13.58 4.16
CA ASN A 95 -20.37 -12.62 3.26
C ASN A 95 -19.83 -12.77 1.83
N ALA A 96 -20.02 -13.95 1.23
CA ALA A 96 -19.36 -14.37 -0.02
C ALA A 96 -19.63 -13.48 -1.26
N LYS A 97 -20.61 -12.57 -1.21
CA LYS A 97 -20.92 -11.61 -2.29
C LYS A 97 -20.16 -10.29 -2.17
N VAL A 98 -19.40 -10.08 -1.09
CA VAL A 98 -18.69 -8.83 -0.81
C VAL A 98 -17.22 -8.98 -1.18
N GLY A 99 -16.70 -8.00 -1.93
CA GLY A 99 -15.28 -7.84 -2.20
C GLY A 99 -14.60 -6.88 -1.23
N ALA A 100 -13.33 -7.13 -0.94
CA ALA A 100 -12.47 -6.22 -0.21
C ALA A 100 -11.13 -6.02 -0.93
N LEU A 101 -10.77 -4.75 -1.15
CA LEU A 101 -9.43 -4.35 -1.57
C LEU A 101 -8.79 -3.55 -0.45
N ILE A 102 -7.75 -4.10 0.17
CA ILE A 102 -6.92 -3.39 1.13
C ILE A 102 -5.59 -3.12 0.45
N ALA A 103 -5.33 -1.86 0.11
CA ALA A 103 -4.13 -1.45 -0.60
C ALA A 103 -3.33 -0.46 0.26
N PRO A 104 -2.07 -0.78 0.62
CA PRO A 104 -1.24 0.15 1.39
C PRO A 104 -0.79 1.36 0.56
N ASN A 105 -0.97 1.33 -0.76
CA ASN A 105 -0.63 2.39 -1.69
C ASN A 105 -1.52 2.29 -2.95
N PHE A 106 -2.17 3.39 -3.34
CA PHE A 106 -2.99 3.51 -4.55
C PHE A 106 -2.27 4.17 -5.73
N GLY A 107 -1.01 4.60 -5.56
CA GLY A 107 -0.21 5.16 -6.63
C GLY A 107 0.13 4.09 -7.67
N LEU A 108 -0.47 4.19 -8.86
CA LEU A 108 -0.26 3.23 -9.96
C LEU A 108 1.23 3.05 -10.28
N GLY A 109 2.00 4.14 -10.35
CA GLY A 109 3.45 4.08 -10.58
C GLY A 109 4.19 3.26 -9.52
N ALA A 110 3.83 3.41 -8.24
CA ALA A 110 4.43 2.64 -7.16
C ALA A 110 4.07 1.15 -7.26
N VAL A 111 2.82 0.82 -7.58
CA VAL A 111 2.37 -0.57 -7.77
C VAL A 111 3.08 -1.24 -8.94
N LEU A 112 3.16 -0.55 -10.09
CA LEU A 112 3.86 -1.06 -11.26
C LEU A 112 5.35 -1.22 -11.00
N MET A 113 5.99 -0.24 -10.34
CA MET A 113 7.39 -0.33 -9.94
C MET A 113 7.65 -1.55 -9.05
N MET A 114 6.81 -1.82 -8.05
CA MET A 114 6.90 -3.02 -7.22
C MET A 114 6.80 -4.31 -8.05
N GLN A 115 5.83 -4.38 -8.96
CA GLN A 115 5.61 -5.56 -9.80
C GLN A 115 6.75 -5.78 -10.79
N PHE A 116 7.22 -4.73 -11.45
CA PHE A 116 8.33 -4.80 -12.40
C PHE A 116 9.64 -5.13 -11.70
N ALA A 117 9.91 -4.54 -10.53
CA ALA A 117 11.07 -4.87 -9.72
C ALA A 117 11.09 -6.36 -9.33
N ALA A 118 9.97 -6.91 -8.85
CA ALA A 118 9.88 -8.32 -8.50
C ALA A 118 10.04 -9.26 -9.72
N GLN A 119 9.52 -8.87 -10.88
CA GLN A 119 9.73 -9.63 -12.12
C GLN A 119 11.19 -9.60 -12.56
N ALA A 120 11.80 -8.41 -12.60
CA ALA A 120 13.18 -8.22 -13.01
C ALA A 120 14.17 -8.90 -12.05
N ALA A 121 13.91 -8.90 -10.74
CA ALA A 121 14.81 -9.44 -9.71
C ALA A 121 15.18 -10.93 -9.87
N LYS A 122 14.41 -11.69 -10.66
CA LYS A 122 14.71 -13.09 -11.01
C LYS A 122 15.91 -13.22 -11.96
N HIS A 123 16.25 -12.14 -12.66
CA HIS A 123 17.27 -12.14 -13.70
C HIS A 123 18.58 -11.53 -13.23
N PHE A 124 18.55 -10.57 -12.32
CA PHE A 124 19.74 -9.86 -11.83
C PHE A 124 20.40 -10.54 -10.62
N GLU A 125 21.70 -10.38 -10.46
CA GLU A 125 22.45 -10.87 -9.28
C GLU A 125 22.17 -10.05 -8.03
N SER A 126 22.15 -8.73 -8.16
CA SER A 126 22.05 -7.77 -7.06
C SER A 126 20.80 -6.89 -7.18
N VAL A 127 20.16 -6.59 -6.05
CA VAL A 127 19.04 -5.64 -5.97
C VAL A 127 19.12 -4.82 -4.69
N GLU A 128 18.99 -3.51 -4.80
CA GLU A 128 18.87 -2.60 -3.67
C GLU A 128 17.72 -1.60 -3.88
N ILE A 129 17.24 -1.01 -2.78
CA ILE A 129 16.19 -0.01 -2.81
C ILE A 129 16.70 1.28 -2.16
N ILE A 130 16.39 2.40 -2.80
CA ILE A 130 16.55 3.74 -2.23
C ILE A 130 15.17 4.39 -2.17
N GLU A 131 14.68 4.70 -0.97
CA GLU A 131 13.46 5.48 -0.77
C GLU A 131 13.81 6.89 -0.28
N LEU A 132 13.05 7.87 -0.77
CA LEU A 132 13.26 9.27 -0.42
C LEU A 132 11.93 9.95 -0.09
N HIS A 133 11.83 10.53 1.09
CA HIS A 133 10.63 11.19 1.58
C HIS A 133 10.95 12.52 2.25
N HIS A 134 9.91 13.35 2.46
CA HIS A 134 10.01 14.52 3.32
C HIS A 134 10.46 14.14 4.75
N PRO A 135 11.11 15.07 5.50
CA PRO A 135 11.62 14.76 6.84
C PRO A 135 10.53 14.54 7.91
N ASN A 136 9.28 14.93 7.64
CA ASN A 136 8.16 14.70 8.56
C ASN A 136 7.60 13.27 8.54
N LYS A 137 8.17 12.36 7.73
CA LYS A 137 7.72 10.98 7.65
C LYS A 137 8.26 10.21 8.86
N ALA A 138 7.35 9.63 9.65
CA ALA A 138 7.68 9.05 10.95
C ALA A 138 8.41 7.70 10.85
N ASP A 139 8.09 6.89 9.85
CA ASP A 139 8.60 5.54 9.64
C ASP A 139 9.78 5.50 8.66
N ALA A 140 10.76 4.62 8.91
CA ALA A 140 11.86 4.29 7.99
C ALA A 140 12.28 2.82 8.17
N PRO A 141 12.41 2.03 7.07
CA PRO A 141 12.03 2.36 5.70
C PRO A 141 10.52 2.59 5.53
N SER A 142 10.13 3.23 4.42
CA SER A 142 8.71 3.36 4.08
C SER A 142 8.03 2.00 3.89
N GLY A 143 6.73 1.91 4.21
CA GLY A 143 5.96 0.69 3.99
C GLY A 143 5.95 0.19 2.53
N THR A 144 6.03 1.09 1.54
CA THR A 144 6.17 0.69 0.13
C THR A 144 7.53 0.04 -0.12
N ALA A 145 8.62 0.57 0.44
CA ALA A 145 9.97 0.00 0.29
C ALA A 145 10.07 -1.38 0.94
N THR A 146 9.55 -1.53 2.16
CA THR A 146 9.47 -2.83 2.84
C THR A 146 8.70 -3.85 2.01
N ARG A 147 7.52 -3.48 1.49
CA ARG A 147 6.72 -4.37 0.64
C ARG A 147 7.43 -4.74 -0.66
N THR A 148 8.14 -3.78 -1.26
CA THR A 148 8.93 -4.01 -2.48
C THR A 148 10.03 -5.03 -2.22
N ALA A 149 10.77 -4.89 -1.11
CA ALA A 149 11.82 -5.83 -0.70
C ALA A 149 11.30 -7.24 -0.44
N GLU A 150 10.13 -7.38 0.21
CA GLU A 150 9.48 -8.68 0.40
C GLU A 150 9.16 -9.36 -0.95
N LEU A 151 8.53 -8.62 -1.87
CA LEU A 151 8.19 -9.14 -3.21
C LEU A 151 9.42 -9.57 -4.00
N ILE A 152 10.51 -8.79 -3.93
CA ILE A 152 11.80 -9.13 -4.55
C ILE A 152 12.38 -10.39 -3.91
N THR A 153 12.36 -10.48 -2.58
CA THR A 153 12.87 -11.64 -1.83
C THR A 153 12.13 -12.92 -2.24
N ASP A 154 10.80 -12.88 -2.24
CA ASP A 154 9.96 -14.01 -2.64
C ASP A 154 10.21 -14.41 -4.10
N ALA A 155 10.31 -13.45 -5.01
CA ALA A 155 10.56 -13.70 -6.43
C ALA A 155 11.93 -14.35 -6.67
N ARG A 156 12.99 -13.86 -6.00
CA ARG A 156 14.34 -14.42 -6.07
C ARG A 156 14.39 -15.84 -5.51
N LYS A 157 13.74 -16.07 -4.38
CA LYS A 157 13.63 -17.40 -3.75
C LYS A 157 12.91 -18.39 -4.68
N ALA A 158 11.81 -17.98 -5.29
CA ALA A 158 11.09 -18.81 -6.26
C ALA A 158 11.94 -19.14 -7.50
N ALA A 159 12.78 -18.21 -7.95
CA ALA A 159 13.73 -18.41 -9.05
C ALA A 159 15.04 -19.11 -8.62
N LYS A 160 15.16 -19.53 -7.35
CA LYS A 160 16.37 -20.15 -6.77
C LYS A 160 17.66 -19.35 -7.02
N ARG A 161 17.56 -18.02 -6.98
CA ARG A 161 18.74 -17.16 -7.11
C ARG A 161 19.65 -17.30 -5.89
N PRO A 162 20.98 -17.24 -6.07
CA PRO A 162 21.90 -17.23 -4.94
C PRO A 162 21.73 -15.95 -4.10
N PRO A 163 22.29 -15.92 -2.88
CA PRO A 163 22.44 -14.69 -2.12
C PRO A 163 23.12 -13.60 -2.96
N MET A 164 22.69 -12.36 -2.80
CA MET A 164 23.32 -11.23 -3.50
C MET A 164 24.78 -11.11 -3.04
N PRO A 165 25.74 -10.91 -3.96
CA PRO A 165 27.13 -10.73 -3.59
C PRO A 165 27.31 -9.43 -2.80
N ASP A 166 27.93 -9.52 -1.63
CA ASP A 166 28.38 -8.35 -0.85
C ASP A 166 29.72 -8.69 -0.20
N ALA A 167 30.79 -8.04 -0.66
CA ALA A 167 32.16 -8.24 -0.16
C ALA A 167 32.51 -7.30 1.01
N THR A 168 31.53 -6.56 1.55
CA THR A 168 31.75 -5.62 2.66
C THR A 168 32.21 -6.37 3.92
N THR A 169 33.48 -6.22 4.28
CA THR A 169 34.07 -6.84 5.50
C THR A 169 34.19 -5.89 6.68
N SER A 170 34.08 -4.59 6.44
CA SER A 170 34.10 -3.53 7.45
C SER A 170 33.21 -2.38 7.00
N ALA A 171 32.33 -1.92 7.89
CA ALA A 171 31.40 -0.83 7.62
C ALA A 171 31.05 -0.07 8.90
N LEU A 172 30.74 1.22 8.77
CA LEU A 172 30.12 1.97 9.85
C LEU A 172 28.69 1.48 10.10
N PRO A 173 28.19 1.55 11.34
CA PRO A 173 26.79 1.24 11.63
C PRO A 173 25.83 1.99 10.70
N GLY A 174 24.96 1.26 10.00
CA GLY A 174 23.94 1.81 9.08
C GLY A 174 24.41 2.05 7.63
N ALA A 175 25.69 1.86 7.30
CA ALA A 175 26.22 2.20 5.98
C ALA A 175 25.64 1.39 4.80
N ARG A 176 25.15 0.17 5.06
CA ARG A 176 24.54 -0.73 4.05
C ARG A 176 23.01 -0.75 4.09
N GLY A 177 22.41 0.26 4.71
CA GLY A 177 20.97 0.36 4.85
C GLY A 177 20.37 -0.66 5.82
N ALA A 178 19.04 -0.68 5.90
CA ALA A 178 18.28 -1.67 6.65
C ALA A 178 18.01 -2.89 5.77
N LYS A 179 18.09 -4.11 6.34
CA LYS A 179 17.84 -5.34 5.61
C LYS A 179 16.39 -5.82 5.83
N VAL A 180 15.63 -5.96 4.75
CA VAL A 180 14.27 -6.53 4.75
C VAL A 180 14.27 -7.72 3.81
N GLY A 181 14.04 -8.92 4.35
CA GLY A 181 14.31 -10.15 3.62
C GLY A 181 15.78 -10.21 3.19
N ASP A 182 16.02 -10.35 1.90
CA ASP A 182 17.37 -10.37 1.32
C ASP A 182 17.84 -9.02 0.77
N VAL A 183 17.01 -7.98 0.82
CA VAL A 183 17.23 -6.70 0.13
C VAL A 183 17.67 -5.61 1.10
N ALA A 184 18.70 -4.85 0.72
CA ALA A 184 19.13 -3.65 1.43
C ALA A 184 18.28 -2.44 1.02
N ILE A 185 17.84 -1.65 2.00
CA ILE A 185 17.01 -0.45 1.81
C ILE A 185 17.69 0.77 2.44
N HIS A 186 17.83 1.82 1.64
CA HIS A 186 18.38 3.12 2.03
C HIS A 186 17.25 4.14 2.12
N SER A 187 17.16 4.84 3.25
CA SER A 187 16.07 5.78 3.53
C SER A 187 16.59 7.21 3.62
N VAL A 188 16.17 8.07 2.69
CA VAL A 188 16.52 9.49 2.64
C VAL A 188 15.35 10.31 3.18
N ARG A 189 15.67 11.24 4.10
CA ARG A 189 14.72 12.22 4.63
C ARG A 189 15.21 13.62 4.25
N LEU A 190 14.59 14.22 3.24
CA LEU A 190 15.07 15.46 2.65
C LEU A 190 13.94 16.46 2.38
N ARG A 191 14.15 17.71 2.79
CA ARG A 191 13.17 18.79 2.59
C ARG A 191 13.03 19.09 1.10
N GLY A 192 11.79 19.22 0.64
CA GLY A 192 11.45 19.43 -0.78
C GLY A 192 10.98 18.16 -1.49
N LEU A 193 11.24 16.99 -0.93
CA LEU A 193 10.68 15.73 -1.44
C LEU A 193 9.25 15.51 -0.94
N VAL A 194 8.49 14.68 -1.66
CA VAL A 194 7.17 14.19 -1.21
C VAL A 194 7.31 12.71 -0.85
N ALA A 195 7.36 11.84 -1.87
CA ALA A 195 7.57 10.40 -1.75
C ALA A 195 8.14 9.87 -3.07
N HIS A 196 9.29 9.20 -2.99
CA HIS A 196 10.00 8.65 -4.13
C HIS A 196 10.63 7.31 -3.73
N GLN A 197 10.80 6.42 -4.69
CA GLN A 197 11.52 5.18 -4.51
C GLN A 197 12.21 4.79 -5.80
N GLU A 198 13.40 4.24 -5.71
CA GLU A 198 14.15 3.68 -6.82
C GLU A 198 14.60 2.27 -6.45
N VAL A 199 14.31 1.31 -7.33
CA VAL A 199 14.84 -0.05 -7.24
C VAL A 199 15.95 -0.18 -8.25
N ILE A 200 17.15 -0.52 -7.77
CA ILE A 200 18.35 -0.66 -8.58
C ILE A 200 18.67 -2.15 -8.66
N LEU A 201 18.70 -2.68 -9.88
CA LEU A 201 19.07 -4.06 -10.17
C LEU A 201 20.39 -4.06 -10.96
N GLY A 202 21.30 -4.97 -10.61
CA GLY A 202 22.64 -5.04 -11.21
C GLY A 202 23.06 -6.47 -11.54
N ASP A 203 23.71 -6.60 -12.69
CA ASP A 203 24.40 -7.82 -13.15
C ASP A 203 25.71 -7.43 -13.83
N GLN A 204 26.50 -8.41 -14.28
CA GLN A 204 27.78 -8.17 -14.93
C GLN A 204 27.62 -7.32 -16.20
N GLY A 205 28.03 -6.05 -16.12
CA GLY A 205 28.07 -5.13 -17.26
C GLY A 205 26.79 -4.34 -17.53
N GLU A 206 25.74 -4.50 -16.72
CA GLU A 206 24.48 -3.78 -16.91
C GLU A 206 23.70 -3.51 -15.60
N THR A 207 22.84 -2.50 -15.64
CA THR A 207 21.94 -2.14 -14.54
C THR A 207 20.56 -1.74 -15.07
N LEU A 208 19.52 -2.03 -14.28
CA LEU A 208 18.17 -1.52 -14.48
C LEU A 208 17.75 -0.71 -13.25
N SER A 209 17.31 0.53 -13.45
CA SER A 209 16.66 1.34 -12.42
C SER A 209 15.18 1.51 -12.73
N ILE A 210 14.32 1.32 -11.72
CA ILE A 210 12.88 1.57 -11.81
C ILE A 210 12.51 2.58 -10.74
N ARG A 211 11.94 3.72 -11.14
CA ARG A 211 11.66 4.87 -10.28
C ARG A 211 10.26 5.44 -10.51
#